data_AF-A0A8J7EW17-F1
#
_entry.id   AF-A0A8J7EW17-F1
#
_cell.length_a   1.000
_cell.length_b   1.000
_cell.length_c   1.000
_cell.angle_alpha   90.00
_cell.angle_beta   90.00
_cell.angle_gamma   90.00
#
_symmetry.space_group_name_H-M   'P 1'
#
loop_
_entity.id
_entity.type
_entity.pdbx_description
1 polymer ?
#
loop_
_entity_poly.entity_id
_entity_poly.type
_entity_poly.pdbx_seq_one_letter_code
_entity_poly.pdbx_strand_id
1 'polypeptide(L)'
;MNREAILQRYHDRIAAGARTRLTGDEVSALVNSFIVRLKSLDNRAEIDQLCADEIALLEQGYPQATVAKNYIPKYRKAILAATEDGNLPLTKNTLLDYDYTKRNGEVVHFHGHYAYTVMKYTDEYTNIAQEDNTRNNQKQDNLKPVNLERYLEEARKLLASHDHNDLAVGIAAVTGRRFSEVVQHRFSKTADPYTLRFAGQLKKRDEVEAYNTLCLVPASEVWKAIGRFRRLERVHELQELSTQQINARDCSEFCVSGLKSQ
;
A
#
# COMPACT_ATOMS: atom_id res chain seq x y z
N MET A 1 24.77 -1.94 -2.16
CA MET A 1 24.63 -0.80 -1.21
C MET A 1 25.04 -1.30 0.17
N ASN A 2 25.94 -0.60 0.88
CA ASN A 2 26.44 -1.05 2.20
C ASN A 2 25.39 -0.77 3.29
N ARG A 3 25.08 -1.77 4.14
CA ARG A 3 24.14 -1.66 5.27
C ARG A 3 24.52 -0.54 6.23
N GLU A 4 25.79 -0.43 6.61
CA GLU A 4 26.24 0.59 7.58
C GLU A 4 25.97 2.01 7.07
N ALA A 5 26.24 2.27 5.79
CA ALA A 5 25.95 3.55 5.17
C ALA A 5 24.45 3.86 5.12
N ILE A 6 23.59 2.83 5.00
CA ILE A 6 22.13 3.00 5.09
C ILE A 6 21.73 3.37 6.51
N LEU A 7 22.25 2.66 7.52
CA LEU A 7 21.95 2.91 8.93
C LEU A 7 22.41 4.31 9.36
N GLN A 8 23.59 4.75 8.91
CA GLN A 8 24.06 6.11 9.20
C GLN A 8 23.09 7.16 8.65
N ARG A 9 22.73 7.08 7.36
CA ARG A 9 21.76 7.99 6.76
C ARG A 9 20.39 7.93 7.44
N TYR A 10 19.98 6.75 7.88
CA TYR A 10 18.74 6.56 8.62
C TYR A 10 18.75 7.31 9.96
N HIS A 11 19.80 7.17 10.75
CA HIS A 11 19.96 7.89 12.01
C HIS A 11 20.07 9.40 11.80
N ASP A 12 20.83 9.84 10.79
CA ASP A 12 20.96 11.27 10.44
C ASP A 12 19.58 11.87 10.12
N ARG A 13 18.75 11.16 9.35
CA ARG A 13 17.39 11.59 9.00
C ARG A 13 16.43 11.56 10.18
N ILE A 14 16.58 10.61 11.11
CA ILE A 14 15.82 10.62 12.37
C ILE A 14 16.16 11.87 13.19
N ALA A 15 17.46 12.14 13.38
CA ALA A 15 17.92 13.30 14.13
C ALA A 15 17.47 14.62 13.51
N ALA A 16 17.45 14.68 12.17
CA ALA A 16 16.94 15.83 11.42
C ALA A 16 15.39 15.94 11.41
N GLY A 17 14.66 15.00 12.02
CA GLY A 17 13.19 15.00 12.01
C GLY A 17 12.58 14.78 10.63
N ALA A 18 13.32 14.16 9.70
CA ALA A 18 12.88 13.99 8.32
C ALA A 18 11.63 13.09 8.25
N ARG A 19 10.69 13.46 7.38
CA ARG A 19 9.45 12.69 7.14
C ARG A 19 9.76 11.29 6.59
N THR A 20 10.73 11.20 5.70
CA THR A 20 11.19 9.92 5.10
C THR A 20 12.49 9.53 5.78
N ARG A 21 12.46 8.49 6.62
CA ARG A 21 13.67 7.99 7.32
C ARG A 21 14.44 6.96 6.47
N LEU A 22 13.73 6.05 5.80
CA LEU A 22 14.27 5.07 4.85
C LEU A 22 13.54 5.19 3.50
N THR A 23 14.31 5.13 2.42
CA THR A 23 13.78 5.02 1.05
C THR A 23 13.39 3.58 0.70
N GLY A 24 12.64 3.38 -0.38
CA GLY A 24 12.26 2.03 -0.85
C GLY A 24 13.48 1.13 -1.13
N ASP A 25 14.49 1.68 -1.79
CA ASP A 25 15.72 0.94 -2.14
C ASP A 25 16.55 0.61 -0.89
N GLU A 26 16.62 1.52 0.07
CA GLU A 26 17.29 1.30 1.35
C GLU A 26 16.60 0.18 2.15
N VAL A 27 15.27 0.16 2.18
CA VAL A 27 14.51 -0.94 2.82
C VAL A 27 14.80 -2.27 2.13
N SER A 28 14.76 -2.31 0.79
CA SER A 28 15.08 -3.53 0.03
C SER A 28 16.50 -4.03 0.33
N ALA A 29 17.47 -3.10 0.41
CA ALA A 29 18.84 -3.44 0.75
C ALA A 29 18.99 -3.93 2.21
N LEU A 30 18.28 -3.35 3.18
CA LEU A 30 18.25 -3.82 4.56
C LEU A 30 17.66 -5.23 4.66
N VAL A 31 16.54 -5.48 3.98
CA VAL A 31 15.90 -6.81 3.91
C VAL A 31 16.87 -7.84 3.31
N ASN A 32 17.53 -7.52 2.20
CA ASN A 32 18.51 -8.43 1.59
C ASN A 32 19.69 -8.71 2.53
N SER A 33 20.21 -7.68 3.21
CA SER A 33 21.28 -7.86 4.21
C SER A 33 20.82 -8.72 5.39
N PHE A 34 19.57 -8.58 5.83
CA PHE A 34 18.98 -9.41 6.87
C PHE A 34 18.89 -10.89 6.43
N ILE A 35 18.45 -11.17 5.20
CA ILE A 35 18.44 -12.54 4.66
C ILE A 35 19.85 -13.12 4.63
N VAL A 36 20.85 -12.36 4.18
CA VAL A 36 22.26 -12.81 4.18
C VAL A 36 22.74 -13.17 5.59
N ARG A 37 22.40 -12.36 6.61
CA ARG A 37 22.74 -12.65 8.01
C ARG A 37 22.00 -13.89 8.53
N LEU A 38 20.74 -14.08 8.15
CA LEU A 38 19.99 -15.28 8.54
C LEU A 38 20.62 -16.57 7.99
N LYS A 39 21.20 -16.56 6.78
CA LYS A 39 21.82 -17.76 6.19
C LYS A 39 22.95 -18.36 7.05
N SER A 40 23.63 -17.54 7.83
CA SER A 40 24.72 -17.99 8.71
C SER A 40 24.26 -18.48 10.08
N LEU A 41 22.96 -18.40 10.40
CA LEU A 41 22.42 -18.76 11.70
C LEU A 41 21.70 -20.11 11.63
N ASP A 42 22.01 -21.00 12.57
CA ASP A 42 21.30 -22.27 12.76
C ASP A 42 20.62 -22.37 14.13
N ASN A 43 20.88 -21.41 15.02
CA ASN A 43 20.32 -21.38 16.37
C ASN A 43 19.07 -20.50 16.42
N ARG A 44 17.96 -21.05 16.94
CA ARG A 44 16.69 -20.31 17.09
C ARG A 44 16.82 -19.07 17.97
N ALA A 45 17.61 -19.13 19.05
CA ALA A 45 17.78 -17.97 19.92
C ALA A 45 18.50 -16.80 19.21
N GLU A 46 19.47 -17.09 18.36
CA GLU A 46 20.15 -16.06 17.54
C GLU A 46 19.23 -15.52 16.45
N ILE A 47 18.38 -16.36 15.87
CA ILE A 47 17.35 -15.93 14.91
C ILE A 47 16.33 -15.01 15.57
N ASP A 48 15.86 -15.37 16.77
CA ASP A 48 14.93 -14.56 17.56
C ASP A 48 15.55 -13.19 17.86
N GLN A 49 16.80 -13.18 18.32
CA GLN A 49 17.52 -11.93 18.59
C GLN A 49 17.71 -11.09 17.33
N LEU A 50 18.08 -11.71 16.20
CA LEU A 50 18.23 -11.00 14.94
C LEU A 50 16.91 -10.37 14.46
N CYS A 51 15.79 -11.08 14.61
CA CYS A 51 14.47 -10.55 14.31
C CYS A 51 14.09 -9.38 15.24
N ALA A 52 14.33 -9.52 16.54
CA ALA A 52 14.08 -8.49 17.53
C ALA A 52 14.91 -7.22 17.27
N ASP A 53 16.20 -7.36 16.99
CA ASP A 53 17.11 -6.26 16.68
C ASP A 53 16.67 -5.50 15.43
N GLU A 54 16.19 -6.22 14.40
CA GLU A 54 15.74 -5.59 13.15
C GLU A 54 14.42 -4.83 13.37
N ILE A 55 13.51 -5.35 14.19
CA ILE A 55 12.28 -4.65 14.57
C ILE A 55 12.62 -3.40 15.38
N ALA A 56 13.46 -3.53 16.41
CA ALA A 56 13.89 -2.42 17.26
C ALA A 56 14.58 -1.32 16.45
N LEU A 57 15.40 -1.69 15.45
CA LEU A 57 16.01 -0.73 14.53
C LEU A 57 14.95 0.09 13.78
N LEU A 58 13.91 -0.55 13.25
CA LEU A 58 12.83 0.14 12.54
C LEU A 58 12.01 1.03 13.47
N GLU A 59 11.82 0.63 14.73
CA GLU A 59 11.07 1.39 15.73
C GLU A 59 11.74 2.70 16.14
N GLN A 60 13.07 2.80 16.05
CA GLN A 60 13.80 4.05 16.31
C GLN A 60 13.33 5.20 15.42
N GLY A 61 12.89 4.87 14.20
CA GLY A 61 12.48 5.84 13.20
C GLY A 61 11.01 5.73 12.84
N TYR A 62 10.23 4.77 13.32
CA TYR A 62 8.84 4.60 12.89
C TYR A 62 7.92 4.16 14.03
N PRO A 63 6.67 4.64 14.09
CA PRO A 63 5.69 4.10 15.03
C PRO A 63 5.46 2.60 14.78
N GLN A 64 5.25 1.83 15.84
CA GLN A 64 5.04 0.38 15.78
C GLN A 64 3.96 -0.04 14.78
N ALA A 65 2.84 0.70 14.73
CA ALA A 65 1.77 0.44 13.76
C ALA A 65 2.26 0.52 12.29
N THR A 66 3.23 1.39 12.00
CA THR A 66 3.83 1.50 10.67
C THR A 66 4.79 0.34 10.41
N VAL A 67 5.63 -0.02 11.40
CA VAL A 67 6.54 -1.18 11.34
C VAL A 67 5.75 -2.46 11.06
N ALA A 68 4.69 -2.70 11.84
CA ALA A 68 3.79 -3.83 11.74
C ALA A 68 3.13 -3.95 10.36
N LYS A 69 2.61 -2.85 9.81
CA LYS A 69 1.79 -2.87 8.59
C LYS A 69 2.61 -2.79 7.30
N ASN A 70 3.75 -2.09 7.31
CA ASN A 70 4.47 -1.74 6.08
C ASN A 70 5.84 -2.40 5.95
N TYR A 71 6.53 -2.67 7.06
CA TYR A 71 7.91 -3.15 7.03
C TYR A 71 8.00 -4.65 7.32
N ILE A 72 7.46 -5.13 8.44
CA ILE A 72 7.46 -6.56 8.79
C ILE A 72 6.94 -7.44 7.64
N PRO A 73 5.85 -7.10 6.92
CA PRO A 73 5.40 -7.90 5.78
C PRO A 73 6.43 -8.03 4.65
N LYS A 74 7.29 -7.01 4.43
CA LYS A 74 8.36 -7.08 3.43
C LYS A 74 9.43 -8.10 3.81
N TYR A 75 9.85 -8.09 5.08
CA TYR A 75 10.79 -9.08 5.61
C TYR A 75 10.21 -10.50 5.54
N ARG A 76 8.97 -10.68 6.01
CA ARG A 76 8.28 -11.99 5.95
C ARG A 76 8.17 -12.51 4.52
N LYS A 77 7.82 -11.66 3.56
CA LYS A 77 7.76 -12.03 2.13
C LYS A 77 9.14 -12.41 1.60
N ALA A 78 10.19 -11.68 1.97
CA ALA A 78 11.55 -11.99 1.55
C ALA A 78 12.07 -13.31 2.16
N ILE A 79 11.71 -13.63 3.42
CA ILE A 79 12.03 -14.91 4.04
C ILE A 79 11.38 -16.06 3.26
N LEU A 80 10.09 -15.95 2.92
CA LEU A 80 9.39 -16.95 2.13
C LEU A 80 10.05 -17.13 0.76
N ALA A 81 10.24 -16.05 0.00
CA ALA A 81 10.87 -16.11 -1.31
C ALA A 81 12.28 -16.71 -1.24
N ALA A 82 13.10 -16.28 -0.26
CA ALA A 82 14.44 -16.84 -0.11
C ALA A 82 14.43 -18.33 0.27
N THR A 83 13.40 -18.80 0.98
CA THR A 83 13.23 -20.22 1.29
C THR A 83 12.82 -21.01 0.05
N GLU A 84 11.85 -20.51 -0.71
CA GLU A 84 11.37 -21.12 -1.97
C GLU A 84 12.48 -21.18 -3.03
N ASP A 85 13.31 -20.14 -3.13
CA ASP A 85 14.44 -20.08 -4.06
C ASP A 85 15.64 -20.95 -3.61
N GLY A 86 15.55 -21.62 -2.45
CA GLY A 86 16.67 -22.37 -1.86
C GLY A 86 17.84 -21.50 -1.38
N ASN A 87 17.65 -20.17 -1.39
CA ASN A 87 18.64 -19.21 -0.96
C ASN A 87 18.84 -19.20 0.56
N LEU A 88 17.81 -19.55 1.32
CA LEU A 88 17.83 -19.67 2.77
C LEU A 88 17.72 -21.16 3.14
N PRO A 89 18.81 -21.79 3.62
CA PRO A 89 18.81 -23.23 3.86
C PRO A 89 17.88 -23.60 5.03
N LEU A 90 17.10 -24.66 4.82
CA LEU A 90 16.27 -25.27 5.86
C LEU A 90 17.07 -26.41 6.51
N THR A 91 17.44 -26.23 7.78
CA THR A 91 18.11 -27.23 8.60
C THR A 91 17.10 -27.88 9.54
N LYS A 92 17.53 -28.87 10.34
CA LYS A 92 16.67 -29.44 11.39
C LYS A 92 16.23 -28.41 12.43
N ASN A 93 17.05 -27.39 12.68
CA ASN A 93 16.78 -26.37 13.69
C ASN A 93 15.96 -25.21 13.14
N THR A 94 16.15 -24.88 11.85
CA THR A 94 15.46 -23.75 11.21
C THR A 94 14.22 -24.14 10.43
N LEU A 95 14.02 -25.42 10.11
CA LEU A 95 12.79 -25.90 9.49
C LEU A 95 11.59 -25.73 10.42
N LEU A 96 10.52 -25.24 9.85
CA LEU A 96 9.22 -25.16 10.49
C LEU A 96 8.16 -25.69 9.53
N ASP A 97 7.46 -26.70 10.00
CA ASP A 97 6.57 -27.53 9.20
C ASP A 97 5.32 -27.84 10.04
N TYR A 98 4.17 -27.29 9.65
CA TYR A 98 2.91 -27.43 10.39
C TYR A 98 1.69 -27.09 9.54
N ASP A 99 0.54 -27.69 9.88
CA ASP A 99 -0.74 -27.33 9.29
C ASP A 99 -1.44 -26.23 10.10
N TYR A 100 -2.10 -25.32 9.41
CA TYR A 100 -2.96 -24.32 10.04
C TYR A 100 -4.24 -24.08 9.25
N THR A 101 -5.32 -23.81 9.98
CA THR A 101 -6.62 -23.53 9.38
C THR A 101 -6.80 -22.03 9.19
N LYS A 102 -7.03 -21.62 7.94
CA LYS A 102 -7.41 -20.26 7.59
C LYS A 102 -8.83 -19.95 8.11
N ARG A 103 -9.20 -18.66 8.18
CA ARG A 103 -10.53 -18.22 8.62
C ARG A 103 -11.70 -18.76 7.78
N ASN A 104 -11.43 -19.17 6.54
CA ASN A 104 -12.42 -19.78 5.64
C ASN A 104 -12.57 -21.30 5.85
N GLY A 105 -11.89 -21.89 6.85
CA GLY A 105 -11.91 -23.33 7.13
C GLY A 105 -10.93 -24.16 6.30
N GLU A 106 -10.20 -23.55 5.37
CA GLU A 106 -9.19 -24.23 4.54
C GLU A 106 -7.96 -24.56 5.39
N VAL A 107 -7.57 -25.83 5.42
CA VAL A 107 -6.32 -26.30 6.04
C VAL A 107 -5.20 -26.06 5.04
N VAL A 108 -4.16 -25.35 5.50
CA VAL A 108 -2.97 -25.06 4.70
C VAL A 108 -1.75 -25.61 5.41
N HIS A 109 -0.96 -26.33 4.64
CA HIS A 109 0.35 -26.79 5.06
C HIS A 109 1.38 -25.67 4.91
N PHE A 110 2.04 -25.32 6.01
CA PHE A 110 3.16 -24.40 5.99
C PHE A 110 4.47 -25.18 6.06
N HIS A 111 5.34 -24.94 5.09
CA HIS A 111 6.70 -25.45 5.07
C HIS A 111 7.65 -24.28 4.82
N GLY A 112 8.50 -23.94 5.79
CA GLY A 112 9.44 -22.83 5.62
C GLY A 112 10.39 -22.58 6.79
N HIS A 113 11.09 -21.45 6.74
CA HIS A 113 12.11 -21.09 7.73
C HIS A 113 11.50 -20.50 9.02
N TYR A 114 12.03 -20.90 10.18
CA TYR A 114 11.59 -20.48 11.52
C TYR A 114 11.51 -18.95 11.69
N ALA A 115 12.45 -18.20 11.12
CA ALA A 115 12.41 -16.73 11.10
C ALA A 115 11.06 -16.15 10.63
N TYR A 116 10.31 -16.86 9.77
CA TYR A 116 8.99 -16.43 9.32
C TYR A 116 7.98 -16.34 10.48
N THR A 117 8.05 -17.22 11.49
CA THR A 117 7.09 -17.19 12.60
C THR A 117 7.42 -16.13 13.62
N VAL A 118 8.71 -15.81 13.81
CA VAL A 118 9.19 -14.87 14.83
C VAL A 118 9.38 -13.44 14.31
N MET A 119 9.48 -13.24 12.99
CA MET A 119 9.42 -11.91 12.38
C MET A 119 7.98 -11.35 12.38
N LYS A 120 7.45 -11.08 13.56
CA LYS A 120 6.14 -10.46 13.86
C LYS A 120 6.14 -9.92 15.30
N TYR A 121 5.17 -9.07 15.61
CA TYR A 121 4.81 -8.77 17.00
C TYR A 121 4.04 -9.95 17.60
N THR A 122 4.33 -10.30 18.85
CA THR A 122 3.67 -11.41 19.57
C THR A 122 2.29 -11.01 20.07
N ASP A 123 2.16 -9.82 20.68
CA ASP A 123 0.91 -9.39 21.35
C ASP A 123 0.41 -8.01 20.88
N GLU A 124 1.25 -7.16 20.31
CA GLU A 124 0.88 -5.79 19.94
C GLU A 124 -0.02 -5.71 18.69
N TYR A 125 -0.01 -6.74 17.85
CA TYR A 125 -0.77 -6.73 16.59
C TYR A 125 -2.30 -6.74 16.83
N THR A 126 -2.77 -7.41 17.88
CA THR A 126 -4.18 -7.43 18.25
C THR A 126 -4.63 -6.05 18.74
N ASN A 127 -3.80 -5.38 19.55
CA ASN A 127 -4.08 -4.03 20.05
C ASN A 127 -4.15 -3.00 18.91
N ILE A 128 -3.17 -3.02 18.00
CA ILE A 128 -3.17 -2.13 16.81
C ILE A 128 -4.42 -2.37 15.94
N ALA A 129 -4.86 -3.62 15.80
CA ALA A 129 -6.07 -3.93 15.04
C ALA A 129 -7.35 -3.48 15.76
N GLN A 130 -7.40 -3.57 17.10
CA GLN A 130 -8.52 -3.09 17.91
C GLN A 130 -8.65 -1.57 17.84
N GLU A 131 -7.54 -0.83 17.94
CA GLU A 131 -7.53 0.63 17.82
C GLU A 131 -8.05 1.11 16.47
N ASP A 132 -7.63 0.45 15.38
CA ASP A 132 -8.12 0.74 14.03
C ASP A 132 -9.64 0.53 13.91
N ASN A 133 -10.16 -0.56 14.49
CA ASN A 133 -11.58 -0.86 14.51
C ASN A 133 -12.36 0.19 15.30
N THR A 134 -11.91 0.54 16.51
CA THR A 134 -12.55 1.57 17.32
C THR A 134 -12.61 2.91 16.59
N ARG A 135 -11.51 3.33 15.95
CA ARG A 135 -11.47 4.57 15.15
C ARG A 135 -12.41 4.49 13.94
N ASN A 136 -12.50 3.34 13.28
CA ASN A 136 -13.42 3.17 12.14
C ASN A 136 -14.88 3.19 12.59
N ASN A 137 -15.20 2.58 13.73
CA ASN A 137 -16.54 2.61 14.32
C ASN A 137 -16.92 4.04 14.67
N GLN A 138 -16.05 4.79 15.34
CA GLN A 138 -16.27 6.22 15.62
C GLN A 138 -16.51 7.04 14.34
N LYS A 139 -15.83 6.74 13.24
CA LYS A 139 -16.08 7.42 11.95
C LYS A 139 -17.43 7.06 11.34
N GLN A 140 -17.89 5.81 11.51
CA GLN A 140 -19.19 5.36 11.05
C GLN A 140 -20.34 5.92 11.90
N ASP A 141 -20.11 6.11 13.20
CA ASP A 141 -21.10 6.70 14.10
C ASP A 141 -21.23 8.22 13.91
N ASN A 142 -20.17 8.87 13.42
CA ASN A 142 -20.08 10.32 13.22
C ASN A 142 -20.02 10.70 11.73
N LEU A 143 -21.00 10.25 10.95
CA LEU A 143 -21.09 10.59 9.53
C LEU A 143 -21.32 12.10 9.34
N LYS A 144 -20.56 12.69 8.41
CA LYS A 144 -20.79 14.06 7.98
C LYS A 144 -21.84 14.06 6.86
N PRO A 145 -22.95 14.80 7.00
CA PRO A 145 -23.92 14.92 5.92
C PRO A 145 -23.28 15.61 4.71
N VAL A 146 -23.62 15.15 3.51
CA VAL A 146 -23.18 15.74 2.24
C VAL A 146 -24.39 16.34 1.53
N ASN A 147 -24.29 17.60 1.14
CA ASN A 147 -25.28 18.20 0.25
C ASN A 147 -25.04 17.66 -1.17
N LEU A 148 -25.95 16.82 -1.65
CA LEU A 148 -25.81 16.10 -2.91
C LEU A 148 -25.76 17.04 -4.12
N GLU A 149 -26.62 18.05 -4.15
CA GLU A 149 -26.66 19.01 -5.27
C GLU A 149 -25.34 19.76 -5.40
N ARG A 150 -24.84 20.30 -4.28
CA ARG A 150 -23.54 20.97 -4.24
C ARG A 150 -22.40 20.03 -4.64
N TYR A 151 -22.46 18.78 -4.19
CA TYR A 151 -21.46 17.77 -4.55
C TYR A 151 -21.44 17.50 -6.07
N LEU A 152 -22.60 17.30 -6.69
CA LEU A 152 -22.71 17.03 -8.12
C LEU A 152 -22.32 18.25 -8.96
N GLU A 153 -22.66 19.46 -8.51
CA GLU A 153 -22.25 20.70 -9.17
C GLU A 153 -20.72 20.84 -9.19
N GLU A 154 -20.07 20.67 -8.04
CA GLU A 154 -18.61 20.73 -7.94
C GLU A 154 -17.94 19.59 -8.73
N ALA A 155 -18.46 18.38 -8.67
CA ALA A 155 -17.94 17.26 -9.46
C ALA A 155 -17.99 17.57 -10.98
N ARG A 156 -19.08 18.18 -11.48
CA ARG A 156 -19.17 18.60 -12.89
C ARG A 156 -18.19 19.72 -13.23
N LYS A 157 -17.99 20.70 -12.34
CA LYS A 157 -16.97 21.75 -12.53
C LYS A 157 -15.57 21.14 -12.68
N LEU A 158 -15.21 20.22 -11.80
CA LEU A 158 -13.92 19.51 -11.85
C LEU A 158 -13.77 18.66 -13.11
N LEU A 159 -14.82 17.95 -13.54
CA LEU A 159 -14.81 17.22 -14.80
C LEU A 159 -14.60 18.13 -16.02
N ALA A 160 -15.02 19.40 -15.96
CA ALA A 160 -14.82 20.37 -17.03
C ALA A 160 -13.44 21.05 -17.01
N SER A 161 -12.64 20.84 -15.97
CA SER A 161 -11.30 21.42 -15.84
C SER A 161 -10.32 20.91 -16.90
N HIS A 162 -9.25 21.69 -17.09
CA HIS A 162 -8.09 21.32 -17.89
C HIS A 162 -6.91 20.89 -17.03
N ASP A 163 -6.99 21.07 -15.71
CA ASP A 163 -5.99 20.57 -14.79
C ASP A 163 -6.17 19.06 -14.55
N HIS A 164 -5.05 18.35 -14.50
CA HIS A 164 -5.01 16.92 -14.28
C HIS A 164 -5.52 16.50 -12.90
N ASN A 165 -5.22 17.27 -11.84
CA ASN A 165 -5.66 16.94 -10.49
C ASN A 165 -7.17 17.12 -10.36
N ASP A 166 -7.70 18.23 -10.88
CA ASP A 166 -9.15 18.46 -10.92
C ASP A 166 -9.88 17.35 -11.68
N LEU A 167 -9.39 16.99 -12.86
CA LEU A 167 -10.00 15.92 -13.66
C LEU A 167 -9.98 14.58 -12.92
N ALA A 168 -8.86 14.23 -12.28
CA ALA A 168 -8.76 12.99 -11.51
C ALA A 168 -9.73 12.97 -10.32
N VAL A 169 -9.85 14.07 -9.58
CA VAL A 169 -10.80 14.21 -8.48
C VAL A 169 -12.24 14.13 -8.99
N GLY A 170 -12.57 14.84 -10.06
CA GLY A 170 -13.90 14.81 -10.67
C GLY A 170 -14.30 13.41 -11.15
N ILE A 171 -13.39 12.70 -11.83
CA ILE A 171 -13.63 11.32 -12.27
C ILE A 171 -13.81 10.37 -11.08
N ALA A 172 -12.94 10.47 -10.06
CA ALA A 172 -13.03 9.66 -8.85
C ALA A 172 -14.35 9.91 -8.10
N ALA A 173 -14.77 11.18 -7.98
CA ALA A 173 -16.00 11.59 -7.32
C ALA A 173 -17.24 10.95 -7.96
N VAL A 174 -17.35 11.00 -9.30
CA VAL A 174 -18.55 10.50 -9.99
C VAL A 174 -18.57 9.00 -10.23
N THR A 175 -17.43 8.30 -10.14
CA THR A 175 -17.31 6.84 -10.39
C THR A 175 -17.03 6.01 -9.12
N GLY A 176 -16.69 6.68 -8.01
CA GLY A 176 -16.26 6.03 -6.78
C GLY A 176 -14.95 5.24 -6.91
N ARG A 177 -14.15 5.48 -7.96
CA ARG A 177 -12.87 4.80 -8.19
C ARG A 177 -11.74 5.46 -7.41
N ARG A 178 -10.73 4.68 -7.04
CA ARG A 178 -9.52 5.23 -6.40
C ARG A 178 -8.71 6.02 -7.41
N PHE A 179 -8.00 7.06 -6.96
CA PHE A 179 -7.15 7.89 -7.83
C PHE A 179 -6.22 7.06 -8.73
N SER A 180 -5.48 6.11 -8.16
CA SER A 180 -4.62 5.22 -8.93
C SER A 180 -5.37 4.36 -9.96
N GLU A 181 -6.64 4.00 -9.68
CA GLU A 181 -7.49 3.30 -10.65
C GLU A 181 -7.91 4.22 -11.81
N VAL A 182 -8.18 5.49 -11.52
CA VAL A 182 -8.49 6.51 -12.54
C VAL A 182 -7.29 6.71 -13.48
N VAL A 183 -6.07 6.72 -12.95
CA VAL A 183 -4.82 6.88 -13.71
C VAL A 183 -4.50 5.65 -14.57
N GLN A 184 -4.50 4.45 -13.97
CA GLN A 184 -3.91 3.26 -14.57
C GLN A 184 -4.89 2.36 -15.33
N HIS A 185 -6.19 2.45 -15.07
CA HIS A 185 -7.11 1.38 -15.45
C HIS A 185 -8.13 1.76 -16.51
N ARG A 186 -8.78 0.73 -17.07
CA ARG A 186 -9.55 0.84 -18.31
C ARG A 186 -11.04 1.01 -18.01
N PHE A 187 -11.60 2.07 -18.59
CA PHE A 187 -13.03 2.28 -18.72
C PHE A 187 -13.44 2.02 -20.16
N SER A 188 -14.66 1.56 -20.36
CA SER A 188 -15.31 1.45 -21.67
C SER A 188 -16.78 1.81 -21.55
N LYS A 189 -17.36 2.30 -22.65
CA LYS A 189 -18.78 2.66 -22.69
C LYS A 189 -19.66 1.40 -22.60
N THR A 190 -20.81 1.55 -22.00
CA THR A 190 -21.91 0.58 -22.08
C THR A 190 -23.09 1.21 -22.81
N ALA A 191 -24.17 0.45 -23.01
CA ALA A 191 -25.41 0.97 -23.57
C ALA A 191 -26.20 1.83 -22.55
N ASP A 192 -25.94 1.65 -21.25
CA ASP A 192 -26.65 2.36 -20.18
C ASP A 192 -26.05 3.78 -19.98
N PRO A 193 -26.88 4.82 -19.92
CA PRO A 193 -26.43 6.21 -19.91
C PRO A 193 -25.69 6.64 -18.63
N TYR A 194 -25.76 5.85 -17.55
CA TYR A 194 -25.12 6.13 -16.27
C TYR A 194 -24.14 5.04 -15.86
N THR A 195 -23.69 4.20 -16.79
CA THR A 195 -22.80 3.09 -16.49
C THR A 195 -21.55 3.12 -17.37
N LEU A 196 -20.41 2.81 -16.78
CA LEU A 196 -19.18 2.48 -17.49
C LEU A 196 -18.75 1.06 -17.15
N ARG A 197 -18.12 0.35 -18.08
CA ARG A 197 -17.48 -0.92 -17.77
C ARG A 197 -16.04 -0.67 -17.34
N PHE A 198 -15.69 -1.13 -16.15
CA PHE A 198 -14.41 -0.91 -15.49
C PHE A 198 -13.63 -2.23 -15.36
N ALA A 199 -12.34 -2.21 -15.69
CA ALA A 199 -11.42 -3.33 -15.57
C ALA A 199 -10.15 -2.89 -14.83
N GLY A 200 -9.59 -3.75 -13.96
CA GLY A 200 -8.38 -3.44 -13.19
C GLY A 200 -8.67 -3.03 -11.74
N GLN A 201 -9.48 -3.80 -11.01
CA GLN A 201 -9.77 -3.49 -9.62
C GLN A 201 -8.52 -3.66 -8.73
N LEU A 202 -8.05 -2.60 -8.07
CA LEU A 202 -6.94 -2.69 -7.13
C LEU A 202 -7.37 -3.33 -5.80
N LYS A 203 -6.36 -3.85 -5.08
CA LYS A 203 -6.46 -4.57 -3.78
C LYS A 203 -7.14 -5.94 -3.84
N LYS A 204 -7.05 -6.62 -4.98
CA LYS A 204 -7.43 -8.03 -5.14
C LYS A 204 -6.18 -8.86 -5.41
N ARG A 205 -6.13 -10.08 -4.87
CA ARG A 205 -5.01 -11.00 -5.07
C ARG A 205 -5.02 -11.57 -6.49
N ASP A 206 -6.22 -11.80 -7.01
CA ASP A 206 -6.46 -12.34 -8.34
C ASP A 206 -7.01 -11.27 -9.28
N GLU A 207 -6.83 -11.50 -10.58
CA GLU A 207 -7.43 -10.65 -11.61
C GLU A 207 -8.96 -10.74 -11.52
N VAL A 208 -9.61 -9.57 -11.47
CA VAL A 208 -11.06 -9.48 -11.40
C VAL A 208 -11.58 -9.12 -12.77
N GLU A 209 -12.58 -9.89 -13.23
CA GLU A 209 -13.27 -9.61 -14.48
C GLU A 209 -13.85 -8.20 -14.51
N ALA A 210 -13.86 -7.61 -15.71
CA ALA A 210 -14.37 -6.28 -15.92
C ALA A 210 -15.89 -6.23 -15.67
N TYR A 211 -16.33 -5.32 -14.80
CA TYR A 211 -17.72 -5.21 -14.36
C TYR A 211 -18.27 -3.79 -14.61
N ASN A 212 -19.59 -3.66 -14.54
CA ASN A 212 -20.28 -2.39 -14.72
C ASN A 212 -20.23 -1.56 -13.42
N THR A 213 -19.83 -0.30 -13.54
CA THR A 213 -19.80 0.68 -12.44
C THR A 213 -20.73 1.85 -12.75
N LEU A 214 -21.46 2.30 -11.73
CA LEU A 214 -22.39 3.43 -11.84
C LEU A 214 -21.63 4.75 -11.84
N CYS A 215 -22.18 5.71 -12.57
CA CYS A 215 -21.74 7.09 -12.63
C CYS A 215 -22.82 7.99 -12.03
N LEU A 216 -22.42 8.97 -11.21
CA LEU A 216 -23.34 9.95 -10.63
C LEU A 216 -23.77 11.05 -11.63
N VAL A 217 -23.13 11.09 -12.79
CA VAL A 217 -23.46 11.95 -13.93
C VAL A 217 -23.50 11.11 -15.21
N PRO A 218 -24.08 11.59 -16.32
CA PRO A 218 -24.12 10.81 -17.56
C PRO A 218 -22.74 10.27 -17.95
N ALA A 219 -22.66 8.97 -18.25
CA ALA A 219 -21.43 8.26 -18.57
C ALA A 219 -20.70 8.87 -19.78
N SER A 220 -21.43 9.55 -20.66
CA SER A 220 -20.89 10.30 -21.78
C SER A 220 -20.03 11.49 -21.36
N GLU A 221 -20.38 12.18 -20.27
CA GLU A 221 -19.61 13.28 -19.68
C GLU A 221 -18.33 12.75 -19.05
N VAL A 222 -18.45 11.68 -18.25
CA VAL A 222 -17.31 11.00 -17.61
C VAL A 222 -16.35 10.46 -18.67
N TRP A 223 -16.87 9.85 -19.73
CA TRP A 223 -16.06 9.34 -20.84
C TRP A 223 -15.25 10.44 -21.53
N LYS A 224 -15.85 11.61 -21.78
CA LYS A 224 -15.14 12.76 -22.35
C LYS A 224 -14.03 13.25 -21.42
N ALA A 225 -14.28 13.31 -20.11
CA ALA A 225 -13.30 13.70 -19.11
C ALA A 225 -12.13 12.71 -19.05
N ILE A 226 -12.40 11.40 -18.99
CA ILE A 226 -11.35 10.36 -19.05
C ILE A 226 -10.51 10.49 -20.31
N GLY A 227 -11.15 10.74 -21.46
CA GLY A 227 -10.45 10.97 -22.72
C GLY A 227 -9.51 12.18 -22.67
N ARG A 228 -9.94 13.30 -22.07
CA ARG A 228 -9.07 14.48 -21.86
C ARG A 228 -7.93 14.16 -20.90
N PHE A 229 -8.25 13.59 -19.74
CA PHE A 229 -7.31 13.26 -18.68
C PHE A 229 -6.15 12.42 -19.21
N ARG A 230 -6.45 11.36 -19.98
CA ARG A 230 -5.44 10.47 -20.56
C ARG A 230 -4.57 11.07 -21.66
N ARG A 231 -4.92 12.25 -22.19
CA ARG A 231 -4.09 12.95 -23.19
C ARG A 231 -3.10 13.93 -22.56
N LEU A 232 -3.19 14.16 -21.26
CA LEU A 232 -2.27 15.06 -20.56
C LEU A 232 -0.93 14.34 -20.39
N GLU A 233 0.17 15.00 -20.79
CA GLU A 233 1.53 14.46 -20.73
C GLU A 233 1.87 13.96 -19.32
N ARG A 234 1.52 14.76 -18.31
CA ARG A 234 1.70 14.39 -16.89
C ARG A 234 1.02 13.07 -16.52
N VAL A 235 -0.14 12.75 -17.10
CA VAL A 235 -0.86 11.51 -16.80
C VAL A 235 -0.17 10.32 -17.46
N HIS A 236 0.40 10.49 -18.65
CA HIS A 236 1.21 9.45 -19.29
C HIS A 236 2.44 9.08 -18.45
N GLU A 237 3.14 10.07 -17.86
CA GLU A 237 4.25 9.80 -16.95
C GLU A 237 3.84 8.94 -15.73
N LEU A 238 2.61 9.11 -15.26
CA LEU A 238 2.10 8.38 -14.09
C LEU A 238 1.64 6.95 -14.42
N GLN A 239 1.27 6.67 -15.68
CA GLN A 239 0.78 5.34 -16.09
C GLN A 239 1.84 4.25 -15.97
N GLU A 240 3.10 4.61 -16.17
CA GLU A 240 4.26 3.70 -16.09
C GLU A 240 4.75 3.46 -14.65
N LEU A 241 4.19 4.19 -13.67
CA LEU A 241 4.58 4.07 -12.27
C LEU A 241 3.75 3.02 -11.55
N SER A 242 4.33 2.39 -10.53
CA SER A 242 3.56 1.56 -9.60
C SER A 242 2.57 2.40 -8.79
N THR A 243 1.50 1.79 -8.29
CA THR A 243 0.50 2.46 -7.43
C THR A 243 1.13 3.19 -6.23
N GLN A 244 2.21 2.65 -5.67
CA GLN A 244 2.94 3.28 -4.56
C GLN A 244 3.65 4.56 -4.99
N GLN A 245 4.27 4.56 -6.16
CA GLN A 245 4.95 5.73 -6.73
C GLN A 245 3.95 6.82 -7.14
N ILE A 246 2.78 6.44 -7.69
CA ILE A 246 1.69 7.37 -8.01
C ILE A 246 1.25 8.10 -6.75
N ASN A 247 0.90 7.35 -5.69
CA ASN A 247 0.41 7.94 -4.44
C ASN A 247 1.47 8.83 -3.76
N ALA A 248 2.76 8.50 -3.89
CA ALA A 248 3.85 9.29 -3.31
C ALA A 248 4.04 10.64 -4.01
N ARG A 249 3.88 10.70 -5.34
CA ARG A 249 4.00 11.95 -6.13
C ARG A 249 2.80 12.88 -5.94
N ASP A 250 1.60 12.31 -5.84
CA ASP A 250 0.36 13.09 -5.68
C ASP A 250 0.26 13.71 -4.27
N CYS A 251 0.65 12.96 -3.23
CA CYS A 251 0.67 13.48 -1.85
C CYS A 251 1.64 14.65 -1.63
N SER A 252 2.69 14.81 -2.44
CA SER A 252 3.60 15.97 -2.33
C SER A 252 2.98 17.27 -2.86
N GLU A 253 2.10 17.20 -3.86
CA GLU A 253 1.51 18.38 -4.50
C GLU A 253 0.24 18.86 -3.76
N PHE A 254 -0.60 17.93 -3.27
CA PHE A 254 -1.77 18.27 -2.43
C PHE A 254 -1.43 18.96 -1.10
N CYS A 255 -0.27 18.68 -0.51
CA CYS A 255 0.15 19.32 0.75
C CYS A 255 0.64 20.76 0.56
N VAL A 256 1.07 21.16 -0.64
CA VAL A 256 1.57 22.52 -0.89
C VAL A 256 0.42 23.50 -1.18
N SER A 257 -0.69 23.03 -1.74
CA SER A 257 -1.88 23.86 -1.98
C SER A 257 -2.78 24.02 -0.76
N GLY A 258 -2.70 23.11 0.23
CA GLY A 258 -3.55 23.11 1.43
C GLY A 258 -3.11 23.98 2.61
N LEU A 259 -1.97 24.70 2.52
CA LEU A 259 -1.42 25.52 3.61
C LEU A 259 -1.45 27.04 3.33
N LYS A 260 -2.16 27.48 2.29
CA LYS A 260 -2.32 28.92 1.97
C LYS A 260 -3.76 29.45 2.06
N SER A 261 -4.65 28.75 2.75
CA SER A 261 -6.00 29.28 3.03
C SER A 261 -6.52 28.78 4.37
N GLN A 262 -6.01 29.37 5.45
CA GLN A 262 -6.74 29.76 6.66
C GLN A 262 -5.88 30.72 7.47
#